data_AF-A0A7Y8AWH0-F1
#
_entry.id   AF-A0A7Y8AWH0-F1
#
_cell.length_a   1.000
_cell.length_b   1.000
_cell.length_c   1.000
_cell.angle_alpha   90.00
_cell.angle_beta   90.00
_cell.angle_gamma   90.00
#
_symmetry.space_group_name_H-M   'P 1'
#
loop_
_entity.id
_entity.type
_entity.pdbx_description
1 polymer ?
#
loop_
_entity_poly.entity_id
_entity_poly.type
_entity_poly.pdbx_seq_one_letter_code
_entity_poly.pdbx_strand_id
1 'polypeptide(L)'
;MQPISVMPQDVVLEVRAHFRSLSAWITSVLERGAKQGVLVLSSDARAEAEMFMAAVHGAMLSARAYGDPEVFGVITEPLFDRLFL
;
A
#
# COMPACT_ATOMS: atom_id res chain seq x y z
N MET A 1 -12.45 -9.18 -12.65
CA MET A 1 -12.15 -7.74 -12.50
C MET A 1 -11.87 -7.21 -13.90
N GLN A 2 -12.59 -6.18 -14.37
CA GLN A 2 -12.35 -5.60 -15.70
C GLN A 2 -10.98 -4.88 -15.69
N PRO A 3 -10.15 -4.98 -16.74
CA PRO A 3 -8.87 -4.27 -16.78
C PRO A 3 -9.09 -2.74 -16.80
N ILE A 4 -8.19 -1.96 -16.20
CA ILE A 4 -8.34 -0.50 -16.12
C ILE A 4 -8.49 0.16 -17.51
N SER A 5 -7.95 -0.47 -18.56
CA SER A 5 -8.03 0.01 -19.94
C SER A 5 -9.43 -0.03 -20.57
N VAL A 6 -10.38 -0.78 -19.99
CA VAL A 6 -11.75 -0.85 -20.52
C VAL A 6 -12.75 0.03 -19.77
N MET A 7 -12.29 0.77 -18.75
CA MET A 7 -13.14 1.68 -17.99
C MET A 7 -13.32 3.03 -18.71
N PRO A 8 -14.40 3.77 -18.43
CA PRO A 8 -14.54 5.16 -18.86
C PRO A 8 -13.32 6.02 -18.49
N GLN A 9 -12.94 6.96 -19.35
CA GLN A 9 -11.67 7.70 -19.20
C GLN A 9 -11.61 8.53 -17.91
N ASP A 10 -12.73 9.10 -17.49
CA ASP A 10 -12.90 9.79 -16.22
C ASP A 10 -12.60 8.87 -15.03
N VAL A 11 -13.13 7.64 -15.04
CA VAL A 11 -12.83 6.63 -14.01
C VAL A 11 -11.35 6.28 -13.99
N VAL A 12 -10.71 6.10 -15.16
CA VAL A 12 -9.26 5.82 -15.22
C VAL A 12 -8.45 6.97 -14.61
N LEU A 13 -8.84 8.21 -14.87
CA LEU A 13 -8.18 9.39 -14.31
C LEU A 13 -8.28 9.40 -12.78
N GLU A 14 -9.47 9.16 -12.24
CA GLU A 14 -9.73 9.14 -10.80
C GLU A 14 -9.01 7.98 -10.09
N VAL A 15 -8.98 6.78 -10.68
CA VAL A 15 -8.21 5.66 -10.13
C VAL A 15 -6.72 6.02 -10.06
N ARG A 16 -6.15 6.60 -11.11
CA ARG A 16 -4.74 7.02 -11.08
C ARG A 16 -4.49 8.15 -10.08
N ALA A 17 -5.44 9.09 -9.94
CA ALA A 17 -5.35 10.14 -8.95
C ALA A 17 -5.36 9.58 -7.53
N HIS A 18 -6.26 8.63 -7.25
CA HIS A 18 -6.34 7.94 -5.98
C HIS A 18 -5.01 7.28 -5.60
N PHE A 19 -4.41 6.47 -6.48
CA PHE A 19 -3.12 5.82 -6.19
C PHE A 19 -2.00 6.82 -5.90
N ARG A 20 -1.94 7.94 -6.65
CA ARG A 20 -0.94 9.00 -6.39
C ARG A 20 -1.18 9.68 -5.05
N SER A 21 -2.43 10.02 -4.73
CA SER A 21 -2.80 10.66 -3.47
C SER A 21 -2.54 9.74 -2.28
N LEU A 22 -2.85 8.45 -2.40
CA LEU A 22 -2.59 7.46 -1.38
C LEU A 22 -1.08 7.28 -1.14
N SER A 23 -0.29 7.11 -2.20
CA SER A 23 1.18 7.03 -2.10
C SER A 23 1.79 8.26 -1.42
N ALA A 24 1.34 9.46 -1.80
CA ALA A 24 1.80 10.70 -1.17
C ALA A 24 1.41 10.79 0.31
N TRP A 25 0.20 10.35 0.67
CA TRP A 25 -0.23 10.31 2.06
C TRP A 25 0.59 9.32 2.89
N ILE A 26 0.80 8.09 2.40
CA ILE A 26 1.61 7.08 3.09
C ILE A 26 3.05 7.58 3.26
N THR A 27 3.65 8.14 2.20
CA THR A 27 4.99 8.75 2.27
C THR A 27 5.07 9.75 3.42
N SER A 28 4.09 10.64 3.51
CA SER A 28 4.03 11.66 4.56
C SER A 28 3.88 11.07 5.97
N VAL A 29 3.16 9.96 6.12
CA VAL A 29 3.05 9.22 7.40
C VAL A 29 4.41 8.62 7.78
N LEU A 30 5.08 7.95 6.85
CA LEU A 30 6.37 7.30 7.08
C LEU A 30 7.46 8.32 7.42
N GLU A 31 7.51 9.46 6.73
CA GLU A 31 8.42 10.56 7.05
C GLU A 31 8.23 11.08 8.47
N ARG A 32 6.97 11.28 8.90
CA ARG A 32 6.68 11.74 10.26
C ARG A 32 7.09 10.70 11.30
N GLY A 33 6.79 9.42 11.06
CA GLY A 33 7.15 8.34 11.97
C GLY A 33 8.65 8.16 12.12
N ALA A 34 9.40 8.24 11.01
CA ALA A 34 10.86 8.22 11.03
C ALA A 34 11.44 9.43 11.78
N LYS A 35 10.89 10.63 11.54
CA LYS A 35 11.33 11.86 12.24
C LYS A 35 11.03 11.84 13.74
N GLN A 36 9.99 11.12 14.15
CA GLN A 36 9.63 10.89 15.56
C GLN A 36 10.41 9.73 16.19
N GLY A 37 11.18 8.97 15.41
CA GLY A 37 11.92 7.80 15.88
C GLY A 37 11.02 6.62 16.26
N VAL A 38 9.79 6.56 15.74
CA VAL A 38 8.86 5.43 15.98
C VAL A 38 8.81 4.43 14.83
N LEU A 39 9.38 4.81 13.67
CA LEU A 39 9.52 3.92 12.52
C LEU A 39 10.98 3.88 12.05
N VAL A 40 11.39 2.71 11.53
CA VAL A 40 12.65 2.54 10.80
C VAL A 40 12.34 2.24 9.35
N LEU A 41 12.93 3.02 8.45
CA LEU A 41 12.79 2.85 7.01
C LEU A 41 14.08 2.23 6.46
N SER A 42 13.93 1.20 5.63
CA SER A 42 15.06 0.53 4.97
C SER A 42 15.49 1.23 3.68
N SER A 43 14.63 2.10 3.16
CA SER A 43 14.82 2.95 1.98
C SER A 43 14.19 4.33 2.20
N ASP A 44 14.17 5.19 1.19
CA ASP A 44 13.45 6.46 1.31
C ASP A 44 11.94 6.25 1.51
N ALA A 45 11.28 7.20 2.16
CA ALA A 45 9.88 7.07 2.55
C ALA A 45 8.93 6.85 1.36
N ARG A 46 9.27 7.33 0.16
CA ARG A 46 8.44 7.13 -1.02
C ARG A 46 8.57 5.71 -1.54
N ALA A 47 9.79 5.17 -1.61
CA ALA A 47 10.00 3.77 -1.97
C ALA A 47 9.26 2.83 -0.99
N GLU A 48 9.36 3.10 0.31
CA GLU A 48 8.60 2.36 1.34
C GLU A 48 7.09 2.46 1.16
N ALA A 49 6.57 3.64 0.82
CA ALA A 49 5.15 3.87 0.58
C ALA A 49 4.61 3.07 -0.61
N GLU A 50 5.34 3.04 -1.73
CA GLU A 50 4.97 2.25 -2.91
C GLU A 50 5.00 0.75 -2.59
N MET A 51 6.03 0.27 -1.88
CA MET A 51 6.13 -1.14 -1.44
C MET A 51 4.98 -1.51 -0.50
N PHE A 52 4.69 -0.67 0.48
CA PHE A 52 3.60 -0.89 1.43
C PHE A 52 2.25 -0.95 0.72
N MET A 53 1.98 0.03 -0.14
CA MET A 53 0.75 0.09 -0.93
C MET A 53 0.60 -1.14 -1.82
N ALA A 54 1.67 -1.55 -2.52
CA ALA A 54 1.65 -2.75 -3.36
C ALA A 54 1.37 -4.02 -2.56
N ALA A 55 2.00 -4.18 -1.39
CA ALA A 55 1.81 -5.33 -0.52
C ALA A 55 0.38 -5.40 0.03
N VAL A 56 -0.20 -4.29 0.49
CA VAL A 56 -1.60 -4.24 0.97
C VAL A 56 -2.57 -4.64 -0.14
N HIS A 57 -2.45 -4.09 -1.35
CA HIS A 57 -3.32 -4.45 -2.47
C HIS A 57 -3.11 -5.90 -2.92
N GLY A 58 -1.87 -6.39 -2.89
CA GLY A 58 -1.53 -7.79 -3.13
C GLY A 58 -2.15 -8.73 -2.11
N ALA A 59 -2.14 -8.35 -0.83
CA ALA A 59 -2.76 -9.09 0.26
C ALA A 59 -4.28 -9.20 0.07
N MET A 60 -4.95 -8.09 -0.29
CA MET A 60 -6.37 -8.09 -0.64
C MET A 60 -6.68 -9.02 -1.82
N LEU A 61 -5.83 -9.02 -2.85
CA LEU A 61 -5.96 -9.89 -4.01
C LEU A 61 -5.79 -11.37 -3.63
N SER A 62 -4.76 -11.71 -2.85
CA SER A 62 -4.48 -13.08 -2.39
C SER A 62 -5.61 -13.62 -1.51
N ALA A 63 -6.08 -12.84 -0.53
CA ALA A 63 -7.21 -13.21 0.32
C ALA A 63 -8.46 -13.53 -0.52
N ARG A 64 -8.74 -12.70 -1.55
CA ARG A 64 -9.83 -12.96 -2.49
C ARG A 64 -9.62 -14.21 -3.33
N ALA A 65 -8.40 -14.45 -3.82
CA ALA A 65 -8.08 -15.59 -4.67
C ALA A 65 -8.19 -16.92 -3.92
N TYR A 66 -7.82 -16.94 -2.63
CA TYR A 66 -7.95 -18.11 -1.77
C TYR A 66 -9.32 -18.25 -1.10
N GLY A 67 -10.14 -17.19 -1.12
CA GLY A 67 -11.43 -17.18 -0.41
C GLY A 67 -11.25 -17.18 1.12
N ASP A 68 -10.10 -16.70 1.60
CA ASP A 68 -9.69 -16.72 3.00
C ASP A 68 -9.24 -15.32 3.43
N PRO A 69 -10.02 -14.61 4.28
CA PRO A 69 -9.67 -13.27 4.73
C PRO A 69 -8.42 -13.23 5.63
N GLU A 70 -8.05 -14.33 6.31
CA GLU A 70 -6.89 -14.37 7.22
C GLU A 70 -5.57 -14.18 6.47
N VAL A 71 -5.53 -14.55 5.18
CA VAL A 71 -4.38 -14.36 4.30
C VAL A 71 -3.98 -12.88 4.19
N PHE A 72 -4.93 -11.94 4.36
CA PHE A 72 -4.60 -10.53 4.41
C PHE A 72 -3.63 -10.24 5.56
N GLY A 73 -3.97 -10.68 6.77
CA GLY A 73 -3.16 -10.52 7.99
C GLY A 73 -1.80 -11.19 7.85
N VAL A 74 -1.76 -12.41 7.33
CA VAL A 74 -0.51 -13.17 7.08
C VAL A 74 0.50 -12.37 6.26
N ILE A 75 0.04 -11.53 5.32
CA ILE A 75 0.92 -10.70 4.49
C ILE A 75 1.19 -9.33 5.13
N THR A 76 0.16 -8.70 5.71
CA THR A 76 0.30 -7.33 6.21
C THR A 76 0.97 -7.22 7.58
N GLU A 77 0.79 -8.19 8.48
CA GLU A 77 1.39 -8.15 9.82
C GLU A 77 2.92 -8.06 9.76
N PRO A 78 3.65 -8.95 9.03
CA PRO A 78 5.11 -8.83 8.92
C PRO A 78 5.56 -7.53 8.23
N LEU A 79 4.73 -6.99 7.33
CA LEU A 79 4.99 -5.72 6.66
C LEU A 79 4.93 -4.54 7.65
N PHE A 80 4.02 -4.58 8.63
CA PHE A 80 3.98 -3.59 9.70
C PHE A 80 5.14 -3.81 10.68
N ASP A 81 5.38 -5.04 11.12
CA ASP A 81 6.41 -5.35 12.12
C ASP A 81 7.80 -4.87 11.68
N ARG A 82 8.14 -4.94 10.38
CA ARG A 82 9.44 -4.44 9.90
C ARG A 82 9.60 -2.92 9.97
N LEU A 83 8.50 -2.17 10.01
CA LEU A 83 8.51 -0.71 10.01
C LEU A 83 8.58 -0.16 11.44
N PHE A 84 8.09 -0.90 12.43
CA PHE A 84 8.18 -0.54 13.84
C PHE A 84 9.50 -1.03 14.44
N LEU A 85 9.96 -0.32 15.48
CA LEU A 85 11.13 -0.66 16.29
C LEU A 85 10.84 -1.80 17.28
#